data_AF-R9MYP7-F1
#
_entry.id   AF-R9MYP7-F1
#
_cell.length_a   1.000
_cell.length_b   1.000
_cell.length_c   1.000
_cell.angle_alpha   90.00
_cell.angle_beta   90.00
_cell.angle_gamma   90.00
#
_symmetry.space_group_name_H-M   'P 1'
#
loop_
_entity.id
_entity.type
_entity.pdbx_description
1 polymer ?
#
loop_
_entity_poly.entity_id
_entity_poly.type
_entity_poly.pdbx_seq_one_letter_code
_entity_poly.pdbx_strand_id
1 'polypeptide(L)'
;MNIDYSQFYRGTTNVPSYGSGAYRKDTVVKYEFNTTDEHGNKVMDKMSREETLQAMKDIRSQYGDSVIVEFSGDGMAALAEGRKGWTVPEDKEAVEARNAAFQKDIVQVDKSLNNLPAYSGMYGADKAVASALENCGKEEQGFVYDIIRQNFLVGNSGSMTEEERQANISLGMKKAEYAAENFIPEESRKSFMEAMESIAKLASAGKADSNGNMDYGVAKGRYLGHGSNLVQTTNALDMMRTMDKDAYAEYQKMGEKDDGGLSSLKYLTNWYVDAVKKNPSMVDNYEKQSEEYVEKKVKNQKLDKTFAGLKTGSKAAFFESLKMFQSKNPNFLSSIINRELASKFWGF
;
A
#
# COMPACT_ATOMS: atom_id res chain seq x y z
N MET A 1 -51.77 3.54 22.87
CA MET A 1 -52.72 3.12 21.82
C MET A 1 -51.88 2.51 20.71
N ASN A 2 -52.06 1.23 20.41
CA ASN A 2 -51.36 0.62 19.27
C ASN A 2 -52.20 0.96 18.04
N ILE A 3 -51.75 1.93 17.25
CA ILE A 3 -52.42 2.27 15.99
C ILE A 3 -52.19 1.10 15.04
N ASP A 4 -53.27 0.54 14.49
CA ASP A 4 -53.18 -0.56 13.53
C ASP A 4 -52.83 -0.01 12.14
N TYR A 5 -51.62 -0.33 11.67
CA TYR A 5 -51.10 0.10 10.38
C TYR A 5 -51.24 -0.96 9.28
N SER A 6 -51.93 -2.08 9.56
CA SER A 6 -52.08 -3.21 8.63
C SER A 6 -52.71 -2.81 7.29
N GLN A 7 -53.61 -1.82 7.28
CA GLN A 7 -54.24 -1.29 6.06
C GLN A 7 -53.24 -0.66 5.05
N PHE A 8 -52.06 -0.26 5.53
CA PHE A 8 -51.00 0.34 4.71
C PHE A 8 -49.96 -0.70 4.25
N TYR A 9 -50.06 -1.95 4.70
CA TYR A 9 -49.14 -3.01 4.29
C TYR A 9 -49.37 -3.38 2.81
N ARG A 10 -48.27 -3.56 2.06
CA ARG A 10 -48.30 -3.87 0.62
C ARG A 10 -47.56 -5.16 0.26
N GLY A 11 -46.95 -5.84 1.22
CA GLY A 11 -46.33 -7.13 1.02
C GLY A 11 -44.91 -7.22 1.56
N THR A 12 -44.39 -8.45 1.54
CA THR A 12 -43.02 -8.78 1.93
C THR A 12 -42.32 -9.45 0.76
N THR A 13 -41.08 -9.04 0.50
CA THR A 13 -40.24 -9.55 -0.59
C THR A 13 -38.87 -9.95 -0.05
N ASN A 14 -38.37 -11.12 -0.46
CA ASN A 14 -37.00 -11.54 -0.16
C ASN A 14 -36.02 -10.85 -1.11
N VAL A 15 -34.89 -10.39 -0.58
CA VAL A 15 -33.85 -9.70 -1.35
C VAL A 15 -32.51 -10.43 -1.23
N PRO A 16 -31.62 -10.31 -2.24
CA PRO A 16 -30.23 -10.72 -2.09
C PRO A 16 -29.65 -10.04 -0.85
N SER A 17 -29.23 -10.86 0.10
CA SER A 17 -28.79 -10.45 1.43
C SER A 17 -27.92 -9.19 1.45
N TYR A 18 -28.36 -8.17 2.19
CA TYR A 18 -27.61 -6.95 2.45
C TYR A 18 -26.97 -7.01 3.85
N GLY A 19 -25.65 -6.77 3.93
CA GLY A 19 -24.86 -6.87 5.16
C GLY A 19 -24.26 -8.26 5.43
N SER A 20 -23.32 -8.34 6.38
CA SER A 20 -22.63 -9.58 6.78
C SER A 20 -22.76 -9.85 8.29
N GLY A 21 -22.70 -11.12 8.68
CA GLY A 21 -22.75 -11.55 10.09
C GLY A 21 -24.14 -11.41 10.74
N ALA A 22 -24.19 -11.05 12.02
CA ALA A 22 -25.43 -10.97 12.82
C ALA A 22 -26.42 -9.87 12.38
N TYR A 23 -26.01 -8.99 11.46
CA TYR A 23 -26.82 -7.88 10.93
C TYR A 23 -27.29 -8.13 9.49
N ARG A 24 -27.26 -9.40 9.06
CA ARG A 24 -27.70 -9.81 7.73
C ARG A 24 -29.18 -9.51 7.56
N LYS A 25 -29.53 -8.75 6.51
CA LYS A 25 -30.92 -8.46 6.15
C LYS A 25 -31.26 -9.11 4.82
N ASP A 26 -32.25 -9.98 4.80
CA ASP A 26 -32.66 -10.76 3.64
C ASP A 26 -34.15 -10.57 3.28
N THR A 27 -34.88 -9.80 4.10
CA THR A 27 -36.32 -9.62 3.99
C THR A 27 -36.68 -8.13 3.97
N VAL A 28 -37.45 -7.70 2.97
CA VAL A 28 -37.99 -6.33 2.86
C VAL A 28 -39.51 -6.36 3.01
N VAL A 29 -40.03 -5.56 3.93
CA VAL A 29 -41.47 -5.36 4.16
C VAL A 29 -41.87 -3.97 3.68
N LYS A 30 -42.95 -3.85 2.92
CA LYS A 30 -43.40 -2.58 2.32
C LYS A 30 -44.69 -2.07 2.92
N TYR A 31 -44.68 -0.80 3.29
CA TYR A 31 -45.87 -0.04 3.71
C TYR A 31 -46.04 1.21 2.86
N GLU A 32 -47.26 1.46 2.41
CA GLU A 32 -47.60 2.60 1.55
C GLU A 32 -48.75 3.41 2.15
N PHE A 33 -48.47 4.68 2.45
CA PHE A 33 -49.37 5.64 3.07
C PHE A 33 -49.84 6.67 2.05
N ASN A 34 -50.94 6.37 1.35
CA ASN A 34 -51.53 7.27 0.37
C ASN A 34 -52.72 8.03 0.98
N THR A 35 -52.78 9.35 0.76
CA THR A 35 -53.88 10.18 1.26
C THR A 35 -55.18 9.99 0.47
N THR A 36 -55.08 9.44 -0.74
CA THR A 36 -56.20 9.08 -1.60
C THR A 36 -56.13 7.63 -2.07
N ASP A 37 -57.28 7.01 -2.31
CA ASP A 37 -57.38 5.70 -2.96
C ASP A 37 -57.18 5.82 -4.49
N GLU A 38 -57.18 4.68 -5.19
CA GLU A 38 -57.06 4.61 -6.65
C GLU A 38 -58.19 5.32 -7.41
N HIS A 39 -59.30 5.64 -6.73
CA HIS A 39 -60.46 6.35 -7.28
C HIS A 39 -60.47 7.84 -6.91
N GLY A 40 -59.43 8.33 -6.23
CA GLY A 40 -59.29 9.73 -5.81
C GLY A 40 -60.08 10.11 -4.55
N ASN A 41 -60.67 9.15 -3.84
CA ASN A 41 -61.34 9.43 -2.57
C ASN A 41 -60.31 9.57 -1.46
N LYS A 42 -60.58 10.48 -0.52
CA LYS A 42 -59.71 10.71 0.63
C LYS A 42 -59.74 9.50 1.59
N VAL A 43 -58.59 8.86 1.80
CA VAL A 43 -58.40 7.70 2.67
C VAL A 43 -57.84 8.12 4.03
N MET A 44 -56.93 9.09 4.04
CA MET A 44 -56.35 9.62 5.27
C MET A 44 -55.89 11.07 5.09
N ASP A 45 -55.74 11.80 6.19
CA ASP A 45 -55.04 13.08 6.21
C ASP A 45 -53.53 12.88 6.10
N LYS A 46 -52.83 13.91 5.60
CA LYS A 46 -51.37 13.93 5.62
C LYS A 46 -50.89 13.93 7.06
N MET A 47 -49.99 13.00 7.41
CA MET A 47 -49.43 12.94 8.75
C MET A 47 -48.43 14.06 8.98
N SER A 48 -48.40 14.58 10.21
CA SER A 48 -47.32 15.47 10.65
C SER A 48 -45.99 14.71 10.75
N ARG A 49 -44.89 15.45 10.92
CA ARG A 49 -43.55 14.87 11.06
C ARG A 49 -43.44 13.94 12.27
N GLU A 50 -44.04 14.34 13.39
CA GLU A 50 -44.00 13.59 14.66
C GLU A 50 -44.83 12.30 14.55
N GLU A 51 -46.03 12.40 13.98
CA GLU A 51 -46.89 11.23 13.71
C GLU A 51 -46.23 10.25 12.74
N THR A 52 -45.57 10.78 11.71
CA THR A 52 -44.81 9.99 10.73
C THR A 52 -43.65 9.23 11.37
N LEU A 53 -42.86 9.89 12.23
CA LEU A 53 -41.74 9.26 12.93
C LEU A 53 -42.21 8.23 13.95
N GLN A 54 -43.31 8.51 14.63
CA GLN A 54 -43.92 7.58 15.58
C GLN A 54 -44.45 6.34 14.86
N ALA A 55 -45.17 6.49 13.75
CA ALA A 55 -45.63 5.38 12.93
C ALA A 55 -44.48 4.50 12.41
N MET A 56 -43.39 5.12 11.94
CA MET A 56 -42.19 4.38 11.53
C MET A 56 -41.57 3.58 12.68
N LYS A 57 -41.50 4.16 13.88
CA LYS A 57 -40.96 3.50 15.07
C LYS A 57 -41.83 2.33 15.50
N ASP A 58 -43.13 2.53 15.52
CA ASP A 58 -44.10 1.51 15.94
C ASP A 58 -44.13 0.34 14.96
N ILE A 59 -44.13 0.60 13.64
CA ILE A 59 -44.06 -0.45 12.62
C ILE A 59 -42.72 -1.17 12.66
N ARG A 60 -41.59 -0.45 12.73
CA ARG A 60 -40.27 -1.09 12.81
C ARG A 60 -40.12 -1.95 14.06
N SER A 61 -40.71 -1.55 15.19
CA SER A 61 -40.66 -2.32 16.43
C SER A 61 -41.34 -3.69 16.34
N GLN A 62 -42.24 -3.88 15.36
CA GLN A 62 -42.91 -5.16 15.12
C GLN A 62 -42.02 -6.18 14.39
N TYR A 63 -40.91 -5.72 13.79
CA TYR A 63 -39.99 -6.56 13.03
C TYR A 63 -38.62 -6.63 13.69
N GLY A 64 -37.98 -7.80 13.59
CA GLY A 64 -36.61 -8.01 14.09
C GLY A 64 -35.56 -7.32 13.22
N ASP A 65 -34.33 -7.22 13.75
CA ASP A 65 -33.22 -6.49 13.13
C ASP A 65 -32.82 -6.97 11.71
N SER A 66 -33.20 -8.19 11.33
CA SER A 66 -32.97 -8.80 10.01
C SER A 66 -33.91 -8.31 8.91
N VAL A 67 -34.90 -7.47 9.24
CA VAL A 67 -35.91 -6.98 8.29
C VAL A 67 -35.67 -5.51 7.93
N ILE A 68 -35.81 -5.19 6.64
CA ILE A 68 -35.85 -3.82 6.15
C ILE A 68 -37.32 -3.43 5.98
N VAL A 69 -37.78 -2.40 6.69
CA VAL A 69 -39.12 -1.85 6.48
C VAL A 69 -39.02 -0.62 5.59
N GLU A 70 -39.62 -0.71 4.41
CA GLU A 70 -39.72 0.34 3.41
C GLU A 70 -41.06 1.07 3.56
N PHE A 71 -41.01 2.40 3.56
CA PHE A 71 -42.15 3.28 3.68
C PHE A 71 -42.26 4.16 2.44
N SER A 72 -43.42 4.19 1.80
CA SER A 72 -43.73 5.02 0.64
C SER A 72 -45.09 5.70 0.78
N GLY A 73 -45.43 6.57 -0.17
CA GLY A 73 -46.73 7.26 -0.24
C GLY A 73 -46.70 8.74 0.17
N ASP A 74 -47.69 9.49 -0.31
CA ASP A 74 -47.78 10.95 -0.16
C ASP A 74 -48.24 11.40 1.24
N GLY A 75 -48.82 10.49 2.02
CA GLY A 75 -49.16 10.70 3.43
C GLY A 75 -47.94 10.91 4.34
N MET A 76 -46.74 10.55 3.87
CA MET A 76 -45.46 10.68 4.57
C MET A 76 -44.63 11.90 4.10
N ALA A 77 -45.22 12.77 3.27
CA ALA A 77 -44.52 13.89 2.64
C ALA A 77 -43.86 14.89 3.62
N ALA A 78 -44.32 14.95 4.88
CA ALA A 78 -43.71 15.79 5.92
C ALA A 78 -42.24 15.45 6.22
N LEU A 79 -41.76 14.24 5.85
CA LEU A 79 -40.34 13.89 5.92
C LEU A 79 -39.52 14.40 4.71
N ALA A 80 -40.16 14.62 3.56
CA ALA A 80 -39.49 15.14 2.37
C ALA A 80 -39.20 16.65 2.49
N GLU A 81 -40.03 17.40 3.21
CA GLU A 81 -39.84 18.84 3.41
C GLU A 81 -38.69 19.15 4.40
N GLY A 82 -38.36 18.22 5.31
CA GLY A 82 -37.17 18.29 6.17
C GLY A 82 -35.86 17.90 5.48
N ARG A 83 -35.91 17.50 4.20
CA ARG A 83 -34.79 16.94 3.41
C ARG A 83 -34.06 17.98 2.57
N LYS A 84 -33.91 19.21 3.05
CA LYS A 84 -33.04 20.24 2.42
C LYS A 84 -31.53 19.92 2.44
N GLY A 85 -31.14 18.67 2.76
CA GLY A 85 -29.74 18.28 2.95
C GLY A 85 -29.32 16.95 2.34
N TRP A 86 -30.20 16.09 1.83
CA TRP A 86 -29.77 14.85 1.20
C TRP A 86 -30.67 14.45 0.03
N THR A 87 -30.01 14.20 -1.11
CA THR A 87 -30.47 13.63 -2.37
C THR A 87 -31.38 14.51 -3.23
N VAL A 88 -30.75 15.42 -3.98
CA VAL A 88 -31.18 15.75 -5.35
C VAL A 88 -30.79 14.54 -6.24
N PRO A 89 -31.58 14.15 -7.26
CA PRO A 89 -31.12 13.20 -8.26
C PRO A 89 -29.90 13.82 -8.95
N GLU A 90 -28.71 13.36 -8.56
CA GLU A 90 -27.46 13.97 -9.00
C GLU A 90 -27.21 13.56 -10.46
N ASP A 91 -27.09 14.56 -11.33
CA ASP A 91 -26.85 14.39 -12.76
C ASP A 91 -25.60 13.52 -12.94
N LYS A 92 -25.68 12.43 -13.73
CA LYS A 92 -24.55 11.49 -13.86
C LYS A 92 -23.26 12.19 -14.31
N GLU A 93 -23.38 13.20 -15.17
CA GLU A 93 -22.25 14.03 -15.58
C GLU A 93 -21.69 14.88 -14.44
N ALA A 94 -22.53 15.37 -13.51
CA ALA A 94 -22.07 16.10 -12.33
C ALA A 94 -21.40 15.19 -11.31
N VAL A 95 -21.86 13.94 -11.16
CA VAL A 95 -21.22 12.91 -10.32
C VAL A 95 -19.89 12.47 -10.92
N GLU A 96 -19.82 12.26 -12.24
CA GLU A 96 -18.57 11.93 -12.93
C GLU A 96 -17.59 13.11 -12.91
N ALA A 97 -18.06 14.35 -13.09
CA ALA A 97 -17.24 15.54 -12.97
C ALA A 97 -16.77 15.75 -11.51
N ARG A 98 -17.61 15.49 -10.51
CA ARG A 98 -17.22 15.49 -9.09
C ARG A 98 -16.23 14.39 -8.78
N ASN A 99 -16.41 13.17 -9.31
CA ASN A 99 -15.46 12.08 -9.11
C ASN A 99 -14.14 12.36 -9.83
N ALA A 100 -14.16 12.96 -11.02
CA ALA A 100 -12.95 13.38 -11.73
C ALA A 100 -12.24 14.55 -11.02
N ALA A 101 -13.00 15.50 -10.47
CA ALA A 101 -12.48 16.57 -9.64
C ALA A 101 -11.93 16.02 -8.30
N PHE A 102 -12.64 15.09 -7.67
CA PHE A 102 -12.20 14.41 -6.45
C PHE A 102 -10.97 13.55 -6.70
N GLN A 103 -10.85 12.87 -7.86
CA GLN A 103 -9.64 12.18 -8.28
C GLN A 103 -8.46 13.13 -8.53
N LYS A 104 -8.72 14.34 -9.07
CA LYS A 104 -7.71 15.41 -9.16
C LYS A 104 -7.31 15.97 -7.79
N ASP A 105 -8.25 16.03 -6.85
CA ASP A 105 -8.05 16.56 -5.49
C ASP A 105 -7.56 15.51 -4.49
N ILE A 106 -7.60 14.20 -4.83
CA ILE A 106 -6.79 13.17 -4.19
C ILE A 106 -5.34 13.44 -4.60
N VAL A 107 -4.76 14.47 -3.98
CA VAL A 107 -3.34 14.56 -3.82
C VAL A 107 -3.01 13.39 -2.90
N GLN A 108 -2.38 12.34 -3.44
CA GLN A 108 -1.57 11.47 -2.60
C GLN A 108 -0.57 12.39 -1.90
N VAL A 109 -0.92 12.82 -0.70
CA VAL A 109 0.03 13.46 0.18
C VAL A 109 0.95 12.34 0.59
N ASP A 110 2.02 12.21 -0.18
CA ASP A 110 3.06 11.24 0.08
C ASP A 110 3.74 11.62 1.40
N LYS A 111 3.19 11.10 2.50
CA LYS A 111 3.72 11.21 3.86
C LYS A 111 4.92 10.28 4.05
N SER A 112 5.36 9.59 3.01
CA SER A 112 6.53 8.75 3.13
C SER A 112 7.75 9.63 3.39
N LEU A 113 8.58 9.16 4.29
CA LEU A 113 9.91 9.67 4.53
C LEU A 113 10.79 9.32 3.32
N ASN A 114 10.47 9.81 2.12
CA ASN A 114 11.12 9.39 0.87
C ASN A 114 12.62 9.62 0.86
N ASN A 115 13.09 10.57 1.65
CA ASN A 115 14.51 10.88 1.76
C ASN A 115 15.26 9.92 2.68
N LEU A 116 14.57 8.99 3.36
CA LEU A 116 15.25 7.99 4.18
C LEU A 116 15.97 6.98 3.29
N PRO A 117 17.19 6.59 3.66
CA PRO A 117 17.91 5.56 2.95
C PRO A 117 17.13 4.27 2.85
N ALA A 118 17.15 3.68 1.67
CA ALA A 118 16.67 2.34 1.40
C ALA A 118 17.87 1.47 1.04
N TYR A 119 18.04 0.38 1.78
CA TYR A 119 19.20 -0.49 1.67
C TYR A 119 18.82 -1.88 1.20
N SER A 120 19.68 -2.47 0.37
CA SER A 120 19.49 -3.82 -0.17
C SER A 120 20.01 -4.92 0.77
N GLY A 121 20.83 -4.56 1.76
CA GLY A 121 21.57 -5.53 2.57
C GLY A 121 22.92 -5.92 1.95
N MET A 122 23.28 -5.37 0.78
CA MET A 122 24.59 -5.57 0.17
C MET A 122 25.45 -4.36 0.52
N TYR A 123 26.14 -4.44 1.65
CA TYR A 123 26.86 -3.30 2.23
C TYR A 123 27.75 -2.54 1.23
N GLY A 124 28.50 -3.23 0.37
CA GLY A 124 29.33 -2.58 -0.65
C GLY A 124 28.51 -1.71 -1.62
N ALA A 125 27.39 -2.22 -2.12
CA ALA A 125 26.49 -1.48 -3.02
C ALA A 125 25.77 -0.35 -2.27
N ASP A 126 25.23 -0.65 -1.08
CA ASP A 126 24.52 0.31 -0.23
C ASP A 126 25.41 1.50 0.16
N LYS A 127 26.67 1.23 0.50
CA LYS A 127 27.67 2.26 0.81
C LYS A 127 28.04 3.09 -0.42
N ALA A 128 28.22 2.46 -1.58
CA ALA A 128 28.52 3.16 -2.81
C ALA A 128 27.37 4.12 -3.21
N VAL A 129 26.11 3.67 -3.11
CA VAL A 129 24.92 4.51 -3.34
C VAL A 129 24.88 5.65 -2.32
N ALA A 130 25.03 5.37 -1.03
CA ALA A 130 25.01 6.41 0.01
C ALA A 130 26.13 7.45 -0.20
N SER A 131 27.34 7.01 -0.54
CA SER A 131 28.48 7.90 -0.79
C SER A 131 28.26 8.79 -2.00
N ALA A 132 27.74 8.24 -3.10
CA ALA A 132 27.44 9.00 -4.32
C ALA A 132 26.38 10.09 -4.10
N LEU A 133 25.50 9.87 -3.12
CA LEU A 133 24.40 10.77 -2.76
C LEU A 133 24.75 11.78 -1.67
N GLU A 134 25.94 11.71 -1.06
CA GLU A 134 26.30 12.47 0.15
C GLU A 134 26.13 13.98 -0.02
N ASN A 135 26.37 14.49 -1.24
CA ASN A 135 26.27 15.92 -1.56
C ASN A 135 25.01 16.27 -2.38
N CYS A 136 24.14 15.31 -2.67
CA CYS A 136 22.91 15.55 -3.43
C CYS A 136 21.83 16.22 -2.57
N GLY A 137 20.91 16.93 -3.23
CA GLY A 137 19.73 17.49 -2.58
C GLY A 137 18.78 16.41 -2.06
N LYS A 138 17.95 16.74 -1.06
CA LYS A 138 17.00 15.78 -0.47
C LYS A 138 16.06 15.15 -1.50
N GLU A 139 15.61 15.92 -2.48
CA GLU A 139 14.73 15.44 -3.55
C GLU A 139 15.43 14.42 -4.46
N GLU A 140 16.71 14.63 -4.76
CA GLU A 140 17.53 13.72 -5.57
C GLU A 140 17.86 12.43 -4.80
N GLN A 141 18.21 12.56 -3.53
CA GLN A 141 18.38 11.43 -2.62
C GLN A 141 17.09 10.60 -2.53
N GLY A 142 15.96 11.29 -2.33
CA GLY A 142 14.64 10.66 -2.29
C GLY A 142 14.34 9.90 -3.58
N PHE A 143 14.58 10.53 -4.74
CA PHE A 143 14.42 9.90 -6.05
C PHE A 143 15.21 8.60 -6.18
N VAL A 144 16.49 8.60 -5.78
CA VAL A 144 17.33 7.39 -5.89
C VAL A 144 16.91 6.30 -4.91
N TYR A 145 16.60 6.64 -3.66
CA TYR A 145 16.10 5.65 -2.70
C TYR A 145 14.70 5.14 -3.07
N ASP A 146 13.90 5.94 -3.78
CA ASP A 146 12.63 5.50 -4.37
C ASP A 146 12.81 4.45 -5.45
N ILE A 147 13.89 4.52 -6.26
CA ILE A 147 14.21 3.44 -7.20
C ILE A 147 14.36 2.11 -6.45
N ILE A 148 15.11 2.11 -5.35
CA ILE A 148 15.33 0.91 -4.55
C ILE A 148 14.01 0.42 -3.95
N ARG A 149 13.18 1.31 -3.39
CA ARG A 149 11.91 0.94 -2.72
C ARG A 149 10.81 0.49 -3.68
N GLN A 150 10.69 1.17 -4.82
CA GLN A 150 9.52 1.08 -5.69
C GLN A 150 9.77 0.26 -6.97
N ASN A 151 11.02 0.18 -7.43
CA ASN A 151 11.38 -0.52 -8.67
C ASN A 151 12.16 -1.81 -8.39
N PHE A 152 13.11 -1.81 -7.45
CA PHE A 152 13.96 -2.97 -7.18
C PHE A 152 13.38 -3.89 -6.10
N LEU A 153 13.34 -3.41 -4.86
CA LEU A 153 13.07 -4.21 -3.66
C LEU A 153 11.65 -3.99 -3.15
N VAL A 154 10.67 -4.20 -4.02
CA VAL A 154 9.24 -4.10 -3.69
C VAL A 154 8.88 -5.13 -2.62
N GLY A 155 8.15 -4.72 -1.58
CA GLY A 155 7.78 -5.64 -0.49
C GLY A 155 6.77 -6.70 -0.91
N ASN A 156 5.87 -6.36 -1.84
CA ASN A 156 4.84 -7.25 -2.36
C ASN A 156 4.64 -7.02 -3.86
N SER A 157 4.55 -8.10 -4.63
CA SER A 157 4.35 -8.12 -6.08
C SER A 157 3.00 -8.73 -6.48
N GLY A 158 2.05 -8.91 -5.56
CA GLY A 158 0.76 -9.55 -5.85
C GLY A 158 -0.11 -8.82 -6.87
N SER A 159 0.19 -7.55 -7.16
CA SER A 159 -0.48 -6.74 -8.18
C SER A 159 0.22 -6.72 -9.54
N MET A 160 1.28 -7.51 -9.75
CA MET A 160 2.05 -7.55 -11.00
C MET A 160 2.41 -8.98 -11.37
N THR A 161 2.51 -9.28 -12.67
CA THR A 161 3.10 -10.55 -13.13
C THR A 161 4.62 -10.54 -12.94
N GLU A 162 5.26 -11.70 -13.09
CA GLU A 162 6.74 -11.76 -13.03
C GLU A 162 7.38 -10.97 -14.18
N GLU A 163 6.78 -10.98 -15.37
CA GLU A 163 7.23 -10.18 -16.51
C GLU A 163 7.13 -8.69 -16.21
N GLU A 164 6.01 -8.24 -15.62
CA GLU A 164 5.82 -6.87 -15.17
C GLU A 164 6.82 -6.50 -14.06
N ARG A 165 7.11 -7.41 -13.12
CA ARG A 165 8.10 -7.18 -12.06
C ARG A 165 9.51 -6.99 -12.63
N GLN A 166 9.92 -7.83 -13.58
CA GLN A 166 11.22 -7.70 -14.26
C GLN A 166 11.30 -6.40 -15.08
N ALA A 167 10.22 -6.03 -15.78
CA ALA A 167 10.14 -4.76 -16.48
C ALA A 167 10.16 -3.55 -15.52
N ASN A 168 9.56 -3.65 -14.33
CA ASN A 168 9.64 -2.61 -13.31
C ASN A 168 11.08 -2.40 -12.81
N ILE A 169 11.87 -3.47 -12.69
CA ILE A 169 13.31 -3.39 -12.41
C ILE A 169 14.04 -2.70 -13.57
N SER A 170 13.69 -3.02 -14.82
CA SER A 170 14.24 -2.35 -16.02
C SER A 170 13.94 -0.84 -16.01
N LEU A 171 12.72 -0.43 -15.62
CA LEU A 171 12.37 0.97 -15.41
C LEU A 171 13.23 1.62 -14.31
N GLY A 172 13.44 0.92 -13.20
CA GLY A 172 14.32 1.38 -12.13
C GLY A 172 15.75 1.63 -12.59
N MET A 173 16.31 0.76 -13.45
CA MET A 173 17.63 0.96 -14.03
C MET A 173 17.69 2.21 -14.92
N LYS A 174 16.62 2.49 -15.69
CA LYS A 174 16.56 3.74 -16.47
C LYS A 174 16.44 4.99 -15.61
N LYS A 175 15.74 4.91 -14.48
CA LYS A 175 15.74 5.99 -13.48
C LYS A 175 17.12 6.16 -12.86
N ALA A 176 17.86 5.08 -12.65
CA ALA A 176 19.24 5.14 -12.14
C ALA A 176 20.20 5.77 -13.15
N GLU A 177 20.09 5.41 -14.44
CA GLU A 177 20.83 6.06 -15.53
C GLU A 177 20.54 7.56 -15.58
N TYR A 178 19.26 7.95 -15.50
CA TYR A 178 18.86 9.36 -15.40
C TYR A 178 19.51 10.06 -14.19
N ALA A 179 19.48 9.44 -13.01
CA ALA A 179 20.13 10.00 -11.81
C ALA A 179 21.64 10.14 -11.99
N ALA A 180 22.30 9.15 -12.59
CA ALA A 180 23.73 9.20 -12.85
C ALA A 180 24.12 10.36 -13.77
N GLU A 181 23.35 10.59 -14.83
CA GLU A 181 23.60 11.67 -15.79
C GLU A 181 23.34 13.07 -15.20
N ASN A 182 22.34 13.21 -14.32
CA ASN A 182 21.82 14.51 -13.90
C ASN A 182 22.20 14.93 -12.48
N PHE A 183 22.43 13.99 -11.55
CA PHE A 183 22.64 14.27 -10.12
C PHE A 183 24.01 13.85 -9.61
N ILE A 184 24.51 12.71 -10.10
CA ILE A 184 25.72 12.10 -9.55
C ILE A 184 26.97 12.74 -10.18
N PRO A 185 27.96 13.14 -9.36
CA PRO A 185 29.25 13.62 -9.84
C PRO A 185 29.95 12.61 -10.75
N GLU A 186 30.60 13.09 -11.80
CA GLU A 186 31.16 12.25 -12.88
C GLU A 186 32.09 11.15 -12.35
N GLU A 187 32.92 11.48 -11.37
CA GLU A 187 33.85 10.57 -10.70
C GLU A 187 33.17 9.42 -9.95
N SER A 188 31.92 9.63 -9.51
CA SER A 188 31.13 8.65 -8.76
C SER A 188 30.13 7.87 -9.62
N ARG A 189 29.85 8.32 -10.85
CA ARG A 189 28.83 7.73 -11.74
C ARG A 189 29.03 6.24 -11.97
N LYS A 190 30.26 5.81 -12.24
CA LYS A 190 30.57 4.41 -12.51
C LYS A 190 30.26 3.53 -11.30
N SER A 191 30.80 3.87 -10.13
CA SER A 191 30.57 3.12 -8.90
C SER A 191 29.10 3.13 -8.47
N PHE A 192 28.40 4.26 -8.67
CA PHE A 192 26.97 4.36 -8.45
C PHE A 192 26.18 3.41 -9.36
N MET A 193 26.47 3.39 -10.66
CA MET A 193 25.77 2.52 -11.61
C MET A 193 26.06 1.04 -11.36
N GLU A 194 27.30 0.66 -11.05
CA GLU A 194 27.65 -0.71 -10.68
C GLU A 194 26.92 -1.17 -9.41
N ALA A 195 26.74 -0.27 -8.44
CA ALA A 195 25.98 -0.54 -7.23
C ALA A 195 24.48 -0.70 -7.51
N MET A 196 23.88 0.22 -8.27
CA MET A 196 22.47 0.13 -8.67
C MET A 196 22.20 -1.12 -9.51
N GLU A 197 23.10 -1.49 -10.42
CA GLU A 197 23.01 -2.72 -11.20
C GLU A 197 23.07 -3.97 -10.29
N SER A 198 23.95 -3.97 -9.29
CA SER A 198 24.04 -5.07 -8.33
C SER A 198 22.72 -5.22 -7.56
N ILE A 199 22.12 -4.11 -7.09
CA ILE A 199 20.83 -4.11 -6.40
C ILE A 199 19.70 -4.55 -7.33
N ALA A 200 19.70 -4.12 -8.59
CA ALA A 200 18.73 -4.56 -9.59
C ALA A 200 18.85 -6.07 -9.87
N LYS A 201 20.06 -6.62 -9.90
CA LYS A 201 20.30 -8.06 -10.06
C LYS A 201 19.77 -8.83 -8.85
N LEU A 202 19.97 -8.31 -7.65
CA LEU A 202 19.40 -8.89 -6.42
C LEU A 202 17.88 -8.90 -6.50
N ALA A 203 17.30 -7.76 -6.88
CA ALA A 203 15.87 -7.63 -7.09
C ALA A 203 15.35 -8.66 -8.11
N SER A 204 16.03 -8.82 -9.24
CA SER A 204 15.64 -9.77 -10.29
C SER A 204 15.67 -11.22 -9.80
N ALA A 205 16.65 -11.58 -8.95
CA ALA A 205 16.77 -12.92 -8.37
C ALA A 205 15.76 -13.24 -7.25
N GLY A 206 15.07 -12.21 -6.73
CA GLY A 206 14.06 -12.35 -5.68
C GLY A 206 12.88 -13.23 -6.09
N LYS A 207 12.24 -13.84 -5.10
CA LYS A 207 11.09 -14.74 -5.29
C LYS A 207 9.90 -14.27 -4.50
N ALA A 208 8.72 -14.36 -5.10
CA ALA A 208 7.47 -14.09 -4.42
C ALA A 208 6.93 -15.37 -3.75
N ASP A 209 6.35 -15.24 -2.56
CA ASP A 209 5.52 -16.28 -1.96
C ASP A 209 4.11 -16.34 -2.60
N SER A 210 3.25 -17.25 -2.14
CA SER A 210 1.88 -17.39 -2.66
C SER A 210 0.99 -16.15 -2.45
N ASN A 211 1.37 -15.26 -1.54
CA ASN A 211 0.67 -14.01 -1.24
C ASN A 211 1.34 -12.80 -1.95
N GLY A 212 2.35 -13.07 -2.78
CA GLY A 212 3.12 -12.05 -3.49
C GLY A 212 4.19 -11.36 -2.63
N ASN A 213 4.45 -11.77 -1.39
CA ASN A 213 5.52 -11.13 -0.60
C ASN A 213 6.88 -11.53 -1.14
N MET A 214 7.78 -10.56 -1.28
CA MET A 214 9.09 -10.79 -1.87
C MET A 214 10.13 -11.22 -0.83
N ASP A 215 10.88 -12.27 -1.18
CA ASP A 215 12.10 -12.70 -0.51
C ASP A 215 13.29 -12.54 -1.48
N TYR A 216 14.29 -11.77 -1.05
CA TYR A 216 15.50 -11.48 -1.80
C TYR A 216 16.72 -12.29 -1.34
N GLY A 217 16.56 -13.18 -0.35
CA GLY A 217 17.62 -14.09 0.11
C GLY A 217 18.81 -13.43 0.82
N VAL A 218 18.78 -12.12 1.00
CA VAL A 218 19.81 -11.34 1.71
C VAL A 218 19.20 -10.79 2.99
N ALA A 219 19.93 -10.91 4.10
CA ALA A 219 19.51 -10.33 5.36
C ALA A 219 19.47 -8.80 5.25
N LYS A 220 18.42 -8.16 5.79
CA LYS A 220 18.36 -6.70 5.85
C LYS A 220 19.51 -6.18 6.71
N GLY A 221 20.47 -5.52 6.08
CA GLY A 221 21.59 -4.89 6.76
C GLY A 221 21.10 -3.82 7.74
N ARG A 222 21.70 -3.79 8.93
CA ARG A 222 21.54 -2.67 9.88
C ARG A 222 22.75 -1.78 9.69
N TYR A 223 22.53 -0.49 9.47
CA TYR A 223 23.62 0.45 9.23
C TYR A 223 23.66 1.55 10.28
N LEU A 224 24.87 2.01 10.58
CA LEU A 224 25.15 3.23 11.31
C LEU A 224 25.83 4.23 10.39
N GLY A 225 25.67 5.53 10.69
CA GLY A 225 26.24 6.61 9.89
C GLY A 225 25.44 6.94 8.63
N HIS A 226 26.04 7.76 7.78
CA HIS A 226 25.48 8.21 6.50
C HIS A 226 26.59 8.38 5.47
N GLY A 227 26.24 8.40 4.18
CA GLY A 227 27.18 8.66 3.10
C GLY A 227 28.38 7.72 3.09
N SER A 228 29.56 8.30 2.90
CA SER A 228 30.85 7.59 2.98
C SER A 228 31.16 6.95 4.34
N ASN A 229 30.53 7.44 5.42
CA ASN A 229 30.69 6.94 6.78
C ASN A 229 29.71 5.81 7.13
N LEU A 230 29.01 5.24 6.14
CA LEU A 230 28.13 4.10 6.38
C LEU A 230 28.94 2.89 6.89
N VAL A 231 28.47 2.30 7.99
CA VAL A 231 29.05 1.12 8.64
C VAL A 231 27.95 0.07 8.81
N GLN A 232 28.19 -1.15 8.32
CA GLN A 232 27.32 -2.28 8.54
C GLN A 232 27.45 -2.78 9.98
N THR A 233 26.32 -3.16 10.57
CA THR A 233 26.22 -3.80 11.87
C THR A 233 25.47 -5.12 11.73
N THR A 234 25.94 -6.13 12.47
CA THR A 234 25.32 -7.44 12.49
C THR A 234 23.98 -7.39 13.23
N ASN A 235 22.95 -8.02 12.66
CA ASN A 235 21.67 -8.18 13.35
C ASN A 235 21.77 -9.31 14.39
N ALA A 236 22.28 -9.00 15.58
CA ALA A 236 22.51 -9.99 16.64
C ALA A 236 21.26 -10.81 16.99
N LEU A 237 20.06 -10.20 16.93
CA LEU A 237 18.81 -10.91 17.20
C LEU A 237 18.48 -11.94 16.12
N ASP A 238 18.68 -11.60 14.85
CA ASP A 238 18.47 -12.55 13.76
C ASP A 238 19.57 -13.62 13.71
N MET A 239 20.80 -13.25 14.03
CA MET A 239 21.89 -14.20 14.23
C MET A 239 21.54 -15.21 15.33
N MET A 240 21.02 -14.75 16.48
CA MET A 240 20.51 -15.64 17.53
C MET A 240 19.40 -16.54 17.00
N ARG A 241 18.40 -15.98 16.33
CA ARG A 241 17.27 -16.73 15.75
C ARG A 241 17.71 -17.84 14.79
N THR A 242 18.74 -17.59 13.99
CA THR A 242 19.20 -18.50 12.92
C THR A 242 20.22 -19.52 13.41
N MET A 243 21.11 -19.13 14.32
CA MET A 243 22.24 -19.94 14.77
C MET A 243 22.07 -20.55 16.16
N ASP A 244 21.16 -20.02 16.99
CA ASP A 244 20.92 -20.46 18.37
C ASP A 244 19.43 -20.35 18.74
N LYS A 245 18.64 -21.28 18.20
CA LYS A 245 17.18 -21.29 18.34
C LYS A 245 16.71 -21.40 19.79
N ASP A 246 17.48 -22.09 20.62
CA ASP A 246 17.16 -22.26 22.04
C ASP A 246 17.35 -20.94 22.79
N ALA A 247 18.47 -20.24 22.55
CA ALA A 247 18.67 -18.90 23.10
C ALA A 247 17.61 -17.91 22.61
N TYR A 248 17.19 -18.01 21.34
CA TYR A 248 16.12 -17.17 20.80
C TYR A 248 14.77 -17.42 21.49
N ALA A 249 14.42 -18.68 21.77
CA ALA A 249 13.21 -19.01 22.52
C ALA A 249 13.25 -18.46 23.95
N GLU A 250 14.40 -18.50 24.62
CA GLU A 250 14.59 -17.86 25.93
C GLU A 250 14.46 -16.34 25.85
N TYR A 251 15.09 -15.70 24.85
CA TYR A 251 14.95 -14.27 24.60
C TYR A 251 13.48 -13.85 24.46
N GLN A 252 12.67 -14.62 23.71
CA GLN A 252 11.25 -14.33 23.54
C GLN A 252 10.47 -14.39 24.86
N LYS A 253 10.72 -15.40 25.71
CA LYS A 253 10.09 -15.51 27.04
C LYS A 253 10.45 -14.33 27.94
N MET A 254 11.67 -13.79 27.82
CA MET A 254 12.09 -12.62 28.61
C MET A 254 11.40 -11.33 28.17
N GLY A 255 10.96 -11.23 26.91
CA GLY A 255 10.21 -10.09 26.39
C GLY A 255 8.77 -9.98 26.92
N GLU A 256 8.25 -11.02 27.57
CA GLU A 256 6.93 -11.02 28.21
C GLU A 256 6.94 -10.36 29.60
N LYS A 257 8.11 -9.98 30.10
CA LYS A 257 8.25 -9.30 31.40
C LYS A 257 7.88 -7.81 31.26
N ASP A 258 7.19 -7.29 32.27
CA ASP A 258 6.84 -5.87 32.38
C ASP A 258 8.02 -5.05 32.95
N ASP A 259 9.15 -5.06 32.23
CA ASP A 259 10.38 -4.33 32.60
C ASP A 259 10.88 -3.38 31.51
N GLY A 260 10.02 -3.07 30.54
CA GLY A 260 10.37 -2.24 29.39
C GLY A 260 11.38 -2.87 28.43
N GLY A 261 11.62 -4.19 28.51
CA GLY A 261 12.55 -4.92 27.63
C GLY A 261 14.00 -4.91 28.11
N LEU A 262 14.26 -4.48 29.36
CA LEU A 262 15.62 -4.44 29.90
C LEU A 262 16.21 -5.85 30.06
N SER A 263 15.41 -6.82 30.51
CA SER A 263 15.83 -8.22 30.62
C SER A 263 16.21 -8.82 29.26
N SER A 264 15.40 -8.60 28.24
CA SER A 264 15.65 -9.15 26.90
C SER A 264 16.88 -8.51 26.25
N LEU A 265 17.07 -7.19 26.42
CA LEU A 265 18.27 -6.49 25.97
C LEU A 265 19.52 -7.03 26.66
N LYS A 266 19.51 -7.15 28.00
CA LYS A 266 20.65 -7.68 28.77
C LYS A 266 20.99 -9.10 28.35
N TYR A 267 19.97 -9.93 28.13
CA TYR A 267 20.15 -11.31 27.67
C TYR A 267 20.80 -11.35 26.27
N LEU A 268 20.28 -10.58 25.31
CA LEU A 268 20.85 -10.51 23.97
C LEU A 268 22.32 -10.06 23.98
N THR A 269 22.66 -9.04 24.77
CA THR A 269 24.05 -8.56 24.90
C THR A 269 24.96 -9.63 25.50
N ASN A 270 24.55 -10.27 26.59
CA ASN A 270 25.35 -11.32 27.22
C ASN A 270 25.54 -12.52 26.29
N TRP A 271 24.46 -12.96 25.64
CA TRP A 271 24.52 -14.04 24.65
C TRP A 271 25.50 -13.69 23.53
N TYR A 272 25.43 -12.49 22.95
CA TYR A 272 26.31 -12.10 21.85
C TYR A 272 27.79 -12.11 22.29
N VAL A 273 28.10 -11.54 23.46
CA VAL A 273 29.46 -11.53 24.00
C VAL A 273 29.98 -12.95 24.23
N ASP A 274 29.16 -13.83 24.80
CA ASP A 274 29.55 -15.21 25.08
C ASP A 274 29.67 -16.05 23.80
N ALA A 275 28.79 -15.82 22.83
CA ALA A 275 28.78 -16.50 21.55
C ALA A 275 30.03 -16.17 20.73
N VAL A 276 30.40 -14.88 20.64
CA VAL A 276 31.63 -14.45 19.96
C VAL A 276 32.88 -14.93 20.69
N LYS A 277 32.89 -14.97 22.04
CA LYS A 277 34.01 -15.54 22.80
C LYS A 277 34.20 -17.03 22.55
N LYS A 278 33.10 -17.79 22.50
CA LYS A 278 33.13 -19.24 22.27
C LYS A 278 33.46 -19.57 20.82
N ASN A 279 32.96 -18.78 19.88
CA ASN A 279 33.16 -18.95 18.45
C ASN A 279 33.44 -17.59 17.77
N PRO A 280 34.71 -17.17 17.71
CA PRO A 280 35.08 -15.87 17.14
C PRO A 280 34.64 -15.67 15.69
N SER A 281 34.49 -16.74 14.90
CA SER A 281 34.04 -16.66 13.50
C SER A 281 32.53 -16.76 13.33
N MET A 282 31.74 -16.79 14.41
CA MET A 282 30.28 -16.92 14.31
C MET A 282 29.64 -15.79 13.50
N VAL A 283 30.11 -14.56 13.70
CA VAL A 283 29.62 -13.39 12.95
C VAL A 283 29.95 -13.53 11.48
N ASP A 284 31.21 -13.82 11.15
CA ASP A 284 31.64 -14.03 9.76
C ASP A 284 30.82 -15.14 9.09
N ASN A 285 30.58 -16.26 9.78
CA ASN A 285 29.79 -17.37 9.27
C ASN A 285 28.33 -17.00 9.03
N TYR A 286 27.74 -16.15 9.88
CA TYR A 286 26.38 -15.63 9.69
C TYR A 286 26.31 -14.71 8.47
N GLU A 287 27.24 -13.75 8.38
CA GLU A 287 27.25 -12.74 7.32
C GLU A 287 27.56 -13.36 5.94
N LYS A 288 28.44 -14.36 5.91
CA LYS A 288 28.82 -15.10 4.69
C LYS A 288 27.63 -15.77 3.99
N GLN A 289 26.54 -16.08 4.69
CA GLN A 289 25.35 -16.67 4.06
C GLN A 289 24.76 -15.75 2.99
N SER A 290 24.71 -14.45 3.28
CA SER A 290 24.20 -13.45 2.32
C SER A 290 25.18 -13.27 1.16
N GLU A 291 26.49 -13.26 1.43
CA GLU A 291 27.51 -13.16 0.38
C GLU A 291 27.47 -14.36 -0.58
N GLU A 292 27.34 -15.58 -0.04
CA GLU A 292 27.21 -16.78 -0.86
C GLU A 292 25.95 -16.78 -1.71
N TYR A 293 24.83 -16.27 -1.19
CA TYR A 293 23.62 -16.10 -1.97
C TYR A 293 23.86 -15.13 -3.13
N VAL A 294 24.49 -13.97 -2.87
CA VAL A 294 24.80 -12.98 -3.90
C VAL A 294 25.73 -13.58 -4.97
N GLU A 295 26.76 -14.31 -4.57
CA GLU A 295 27.68 -14.97 -5.49
C GLU A 295 26.97 -15.97 -6.41
N LYS A 296 26.13 -16.84 -5.82
CA LYS A 296 25.54 -17.97 -6.53
C LYS A 296 24.29 -17.60 -7.32
N LYS A 297 23.50 -16.63 -6.86
CA LYS A 297 22.16 -16.34 -7.38
C LYS A 297 22.03 -14.95 -8.03
N VAL A 298 22.89 -14.00 -7.66
CA VAL A 298 22.72 -12.59 -8.06
C VAL A 298 23.70 -12.17 -9.15
N LYS A 299 25.00 -12.47 -9.01
CA LYS A 299 26.05 -11.93 -9.90
C LYS A 299 25.80 -12.16 -11.40
N ASN A 300 25.32 -13.35 -11.76
CA ASN A 300 25.10 -13.76 -13.15
C ASN A 300 23.66 -13.49 -13.64
N GLN A 301 22.82 -12.85 -12.83
CA GLN A 301 21.44 -12.56 -13.19
C GLN A 301 21.41 -11.53 -14.33
N LYS A 302 20.62 -11.83 -15.37
CA LYS A 302 20.41 -10.93 -16.50
C LYS A 302 19.24 -10.00 -16.21
N LEU A 303 19.45 -8.71 -16.43
CA LEU A 303 18.42 -7.71 -16.28
C LEU A 303 17.57 -7.61 -17.55
N ASP A 304 16.27 -7.44 -17.34
CA ASP A 304 15.32 -7.17 -18.39
C ASP A 304 15.60 -5.82 -19.10
N LYS A 305 15.24 -5.75 -20.38
CA LYS A 305 15.54 -4.61 -21.25
C LYS A 305 14.29 -3.93 -21.81
N THR A 306 13.11 -4.18 -21.23
CA THR A 306 11.82 -3.61 -21.69
C THR A 306 11.89 -2.10 -21.86
N PHE A 307 12.56 -1.40 -20.94
CA PHE A 307 12.69 0.05 -20.96
C PHE A 307 14.02 0.56 -21.56
N ALA A 308 14.80 -0.29 -22.25
CA ALA A 308 16.10 0.09 -22.80
C ALA A 308 16.07 1.33 -23.71
N GLY A 309 14.93 1.59 -24.36
CA GLY A 309 14.73 2.73 -25.26
C GLY A 309 14.27 4.05 -24.60
N LEU A 310 14.10 4.10 -23.27
CA LEU A 310 13.81 5.36 -22.58
C LEU A 310 15.01 6.32 -22.68
N LYS A 311 14.72 7.62 -22.75
CA LYS A 311 15.72 8.68 -22.87
C LYS A 311 16.04 9.27 -21.49
N THR A 312 17.30 9.35 -21.12
CA THR A 312 17.76 9.75 -19.76
C THR A 312 18.42 11.13 -19.70
N GLY A 313 18.66 11.77 -20.84
CA GLY A 313 19.41 13.03 -20.90
C GLY A 313 18.71 14.26 -20.32
N SER A 314 17.40 14.23 -20.07
CA SER A 314 16.68 15.33 -19.39
C SER A 314 15.33 14.88 -18.83
N LYS A 315 14.77 15.63 -17.87
CA LYS A 315 13.42 15.36 -17.31
C LYS A 315 12.37 15.25 -18.42
N ALA A 316 12.35 16.21 -19.35
CA ALA A 316 11.39 16.26 -20.45
C ALA A 316 11.55 15.06 -21.38
N ALA A 317 12.80 14.71 -21.74
CA ALA A 317 13.07 13.57 -22.61
C ALA A 317 12.65 12.25 -21.96
N PHE A 318 12.92 12.07 -20.67
CA PHE A 318 12.51 10.89 -19.91
C PHE A 318 11.00 10.77 -19.86
N PHE A 319 10.33 11.84 -19.42
CA PHE A 319 8.89 11.89 -19.26
C PHE A 319 8.15 11.61 -20.58
N GLU A 320 8.55 12.25 -21.68
CA GLU A 320 7.94 12.02 -23.00
C GLU A 320 8.23 10.61 -23.53
N SER A 321 9.43 10.07 -23.29
CA SER A 321 9.73 8.68 -23.68
C SER A 321 8.89 7.66 -22.90
N LEU A 322 8.62 7.91 -21.62
CA LEU A 322 7.77 7.07 -20.79
C LEU A 322 6.30 7.15 -21.20
N LYS A 323 5.78 8.35 -21.51
CA LYS A 323 4.44 8.51 -22.09
C LYS A 323 4.28 7.76 -23.40
N MET A 324 5.25 7.89 -24.32
CA MET A 324 5.22 7.16 -25.59
C MET A 324 5.20 5.65 -25.38
N PHE A 325 5.94 5.14 -24.39
CA PHE A 325 5.90 3.73 -24.02
C PHE A 325 4.51 3.33 -23.52
N GLN A 326 3.90 4.13 -22.63
CA GLN A 326 2.57 3.89 -22.10
C GLN A 326 1.51 3.87 -23.20
N SER A 327 1.53 4.83 -24.13
CA SER A 327 0.55 4.89 -25.22
C SER A 327 0.60 3.68 -26.13
N LYS A 328 1.78 3.07 -26.30
CA LYS A 328 1.95 1.82 -27.07
C LYS A 328 1.55 0.58 -26.27
N ASN A 329 1.57 0.65 -24.93
CA ASN A 329 1.35 -0.48 -24.01
C ASN A 329 0.39 -0.07 -22.88
N PRO A 330 -0.88 0.29 -23.16
CA PRO A 330 -1.74 1.02 -22.22
C PRO A 330 -2.04 0.29 -20.91
N ASN A 331 -2.06 -1.05 -20.92
CA ASN A 331 -2.40 -1.85 -19.74
C ASN A 331 -1.17 -2.36 -18.97
N PHE A 332 -0.01 -2.45 -19.62
CA PHE A 332 1.20 -3.05 -19.06
C PHE A 332 1.82 -2.13 -18.02
N LEU A 333 2.01 -2.61 -16.78
CA LEU A 333 2.54 -1.80 -15.67
C LEU A 333 1.80 -0.47 -15.46
N SER A 334 0.53 -0.39 -15.86
CA SER A 334 -0.24 0.86 -15.92
C SER A 334 -0.28 1.58 -14.58
N SER A 335 -0.43 0.87 -13.47
CA SER A 335 -0.43 1.44 -12.12
C SER A 335 0.92 2.10 -11.77
N ILE A 336 2.03 1.44 -12.08
CA ILE A 336 3.39 1.93 -11.80
C ILE A 336 3.74 3.10 -12.71
N ILE A 337 3.44 3.00 -14.00
CA ILE A 337 3.72 4.06 -14.98
C ILE A 337 2.86 5.29 -14.69
N ASN A 338 1.58 5.12 -14.35
CA ASN A 338 0.70 6.23 -13.96
C ASN A 338 1.23 6.94 -12.71
N ARG A 339 1.67 6.18 -11.70
CA ARG A 339 2.28 6.75 -10.50
C ARG A 339 3.55 7.53 -10.84
N GLU A 340 4.40 6.99 -11.71
CA GLU A 340 5.62 7.67 -12.15
C GLU A 340 5.29 8.97 -12.90
N LEU A 341 4.35 8.94 -13.85
CA LEU A 341 3.94 10.12 -14.61
C LEU A 341 3.22 11.17 -13.74
N ALA A 342 2.58 10.77 -12.65
CA ALA A 342 1.97 11.67 -11.68
C ALA A 342 2.96 12.18 -10.60
N SER A 343 4.20 11.70 -10.60
CA SER A 343 5.18 12.09 -9.59
C SER A 343 5.54 13.57 -9.71
N LYS A 344 5.50 14.27 -8.57
CA LYS A 344 5.88 15.69 -8.47
C LYS A 344 7.31 15.95 -8.91
N PHE A 345 8.18 14.96 -8.82
CA PHE A 345 9.57 15.05 -9.22
C PHE A 345 9.74 15.43 -10.71
N TRP A 346 8.83 14.92 -11.56
CA TRP A 346 8.81 15.22 -12.99
C TRP A 346 7.96 16.44 -13.33
N GLY A 347 7.32 17.06 -12.32
CA GLY A 347 6.41 18.17 -12.50
C GLY A 347 7.07 19.34 -13.24
N PHE A 348 6.40 19.77 -14.32
CA PHE A 348 6.64 21.02 -15.04
C PHE A 348 5.63 22.07 -14.59
#